data_AF-A0A4U9HJX7-F1
#
_entry.id   AF-A0A4U9HJX7-F1
#
_cell.length_a   1.000
_cell.length_b   1.000
_cell.length_c   1.000
_cell.angle_alpha   90.00
_cell.angle_beta   90.00
_cell.angle_gamma   90.00
#
_symmetry.space_group_name_H-M   'P 1'
#
loop_
_entity.id
_entity.type
_entity.pdbx_description
1 polymer ?
#
loop_
_entity_poly.entity_id
_entity_poly.type
_entity_poly.pdbx_seq_one_letter_code
_entity_poly.pdbx_strand_id
1 'polypeptide(L)' 'MSLGDEAIDGTLDEISKRFERSVLTRLYRTYPSTRKLAKRLGVSHTAIANKLRDYGLSSRKPAEDADE' A
#
# COMPACT_ATOMS: atom_id res chain seq x y z
N MET A 1 3.34 -14.40 -19.91
CA MET A 1 2.15 -14.47 -19.03
C MET A 1 1.79 -13.05 -18.65
N SER A 2 0.52 -12.66 -18.81
CA SER A 2 0.06 -11.32 -18.45
C SER A 2 0.11 -11.21 -16.93
N LEU A 3 0.92 -10.29 -16.40
CA LEU A 3 0.99 -9.94 -14.97
C LEU A 3 -0.36 -9.50 -14.38
N GLY A 4 -1.41 -9.36 -15.21
CA GLY A 4 -2.75 -8.97 -14.81
C GLY A 4 -3.66 -10.11 -14.35
N ASP A 5 -3.54 -11.33 -14.87
CA ASP A 5 -4.49 -12.42 -14.55
C ASP A 5 -4.25 -13.00 -13.13
N GLU A 6 -3.00 -13.23 -12.73
CA GLU A 6 -2.67 -13.68 -11.37
C GLU A 6 -2.96 -12.62 -10.29
N ALA A 7 -3.04 -11.34 -10.69
CA ALA A 7 -3.38 -10.24 -9.80
C ALA A 7 -4.89 -10.18 -9.48
N ILE A 8 -5.72 -10.78 -10.34
CA ILE A 8 -7.18 -10.83 -10.23
C ILE A 8 -7.64 -12.21 -9.73
N ASP A 9 -6.71 -13.13 -9.47
CA ASP A 9 -7.04 -14.44 -8.92
C ASP A 9 -7.32 -14.37 -7.41
N GLY A 10 -8.43 -15.00 -6.99
CA GLY A 10 -8.92 -15.01 -5.62
C GLY A 10 -10.19 -14.19 -5.37
N THR A 11 -10.50 -13.96 -4.10
CA THR A 11 -11.68 -13.19 -3.68
C THR A 11 -11.47 -11.68 -3.90
N LEU A 12 -12.57 -10.93 -4.04
CA LEU A 12 -12.53 -9.47 -4.17
C LEU A 12 -11.71 -8.80 -3.05
N ASP A 13 -11.79 -9.34 -1.84
CA ASP A 13 -11.02 -8.87 -0.69
C ASP A 13 -9.52 -9.10 -0.86
N GLU A 14 -9.10 -10.26 -1.35
CA GLU A 14 -7.68 -10.57 -1.59
C GLU A 14 -7.09 -9.70 -2.70
N ILE A 15 -7.84 -9.52 -3.79
CA ILE A 15 -7.46 -8.63 -4.91
C ILE A 15 -7.32 -7.19 -4.40
N SER A 16 -8.32 -6.71 -3.65
CA SER A 16 -8.31 -5.37 -3.08
C SER A 16 -7.13 -5.18 -2.13
N LYS A 17 -6.83 -6.16 -1.26
CA LYS A 17 -5.69 -6.10 -0.33
C LYS A 17 -4.34 -6.03 -1.05
N ARG A 18 -4.14 -6.81 -2.12
CA ARG A 18 -2.91 -6.75 -2.93
C ARG A 18 -2.74 -5.39 -3.59
N PHE A 19 -3.82 -4.86 -4.17
CA PHE A 19 -3.82 -3.55 -4.81
C PHE A 19 -3.55 -2.43 -3.79
N GLU A 20 -4.28 -2.44 -2.68
CA GLU A 20 -4.11 -1.47 -1.59
C GLU A 20 -2.69 -1.49 -1.03
N ARG A 21 -2.13 -2.67 -0.76
CA ARG A 21 -0.74 -2.79 -0.28
C ARG A 21 0.25 -2.18 -1.26
N SER A 22 0.09 -2.46 -2.56
CA SER A 22 0.98 -1.93 -3.61
C SER A 22 0.89 -0.40 -3.71
N VAL A 23 -0.33 0.14 -3.69
CA VAL A 23 -0.59 1.58 -3.71
C VAL A 23 -0.01 2.25 -2.47
N LEU A 24 -0.26 1.69 -1.28
CA LEU A 24 0.25 2.23 -0.02
C LEU A 24 1.77 2.20 0.02
N THR A 25 2.40 1.11 -0.42
CA THR A 25 3.87 1.00 -0.46
C THR A 25 4.49 2.08 -1.34
N ARG A 26 3.95 2.25 -2.55
CA ARG A 26 4.46 3.25 -3.51
C ARG A 26 4.24 4.67 -3.01
N LEU A 27 3.05 4.97 -2.48
CA LEU A 27 2.74 6.28 -1.95
C LEU A 27 3.50 6.59 -0.65
N TYR A 28 3.78 5.59 0.17
CA TYR A 28 4.54 5.76 1.41
C TYR A 28 6.00 6.16 1.14
N ARG A 29 6.61 5.68 0.04
CA ARG A 29 7.93 6.16 -0.43
C ARG A 29 7.94 7.66 -0.71
N THR A 30 6.86 8.21 -1.26
CA THR A 30 6.75 9.66 -1.57
C THR A 30 6.20 10.49 -0.41
N TYR A 31 5.38 9.90 0.47
CA TYR A 31 4.72 10.56 1.59
C TYR A 31 4.91 9.74 2.88
N PRO A 32 6.04 9.93 3.60
CA PRO A 32 6.34 9.17 4.81
C PRO A 32 5.38 9.50 5.97
N SER A 33 4.58 10.55 5.84
CA SER A 33 3.55 10.92 6.83
C SER A 33 2.20 10.31 6.46
N THR A 34 1.68 9.45 7.34
CA THR A 34 0.32 8.89 7.28
C THR A 34 -0.75 9.97 7.12
N ARG A 35 -0.55 11.14 7.74
CA ARG A 35 -1.46 12.28 7.65
C ARG A 35 -1.50 12.91 6.26
N LYS A 36 -0.34 13.05 5.60
CA LYS A 36 -0.25 13.56 4.21
C LYS A 36 -0.82 12.55 3.22
N LEU A 37 -0.51 11.27 3.42
CA LEU A 37 -1.02 10.16 2.62
C LEU A 37 -2.55 10.07 2.68
N ALA A 38 -3.12 10.14 3.88
CA ALA A 38 -4.56 10.11 4.10
C ALA A 38 -5.30 11.27 3.44
N LYS A 39 -4.77 12.50 3.56
CA LYS A 39 -5.34 13.68 2.88
C LYS A 39 -5.36 13.52 1.36
N ARG A 40 -4.34 12.88 0.78
CA ARG A 40 -4.27 12.64 -0.67
C ARG A 40 -5.22 11.53 -1.12
N LEU A 41 -5.36 10.48 -0.32
CA LEU A 41 -6.25 9.35 -0.59
C LEU A 41 -7.72 9.64 -0.25
N GLY A 42 -8.03 10.79 0.36
CA GLY A 42 -9.40 11.15 0.74
C GLY A 42 -9.97 10.30 1.88
N VAL A 43 -9.10 9.67 2.68
CA VAL A 43 -9.49 8.78 3.79
C VAL A 43 -8.98 9.31 5.12
N SER A 44 -9.47 8.74 6.24
CA SER A 44 -9.01 9.14 7.56
C SER A 44 -7.57 8.68 7.82
N HIS A 45 -6.81 9.46 8.59
CA HIS A 45 -5.44 9.09 8.96
C HIS A 45 -5.42 7.78 9.76
N THR A 46 -6.46 7.51 10.56
CA THR A 46 -6.61 6.30 11.35
C THR A 46 -6.82 5.09 10.46
N ALA A 47 -7.62 5.21 9.39
CA ALA A 47 -7.80 4.14 8.42
C ALA A 47 -6.49 3.79 7.71
N ILE A 48 -5.70 4.79 7.30
CA ILE A 48 -4.37 4.55 6.72
C ILE A 48 -3.41 3.95 7.74
N ALA A 49 -3.43 4.41 8.99
CA ALA A 49 -2.59 3.86 10.04
C ALA A 49 -2.91 2.38 10.31
N ASN A 50 -4.19 2.01 10.33
CA ASN A 50 -4.62 0.62 10.48
C ASN A 50 -4.18 -0.21 9.28
N LYS A 51 -4.46 0.24 8.04
CA LYS A 51 -4.02 -0.46 6.82
C LYS A 51 -2.50 -0.64 6.78
N LEU A 52 -1.72 0.37 7.12
CA LEU A 52 -0.25 0.25 7.16
C LEU A 52 0.22 -0.75 8.22
N ARG A 53 -0.47 -0.87 9.36
CA ARG A 53 -0.18 -1.89 10.38
C ARG A 53 -0.56 -3.28 9.89
N ASP A 54 -1.76 -3.43 9.33
CA ASP A 54 -2.28 -4.71 8.81
C ASP A 54 -1.40 -5.26 7.69
N TYR A 55 -0.86 -4.37 6.84
CA TYR A 55 0.06 -4.75 5.78
C TYR A 55 1.53 -4.86 6.23
N GLY A 56 1.86 -4.58 7.49
CA GLY A 56 3.24 -4.63 8.01
C GLY A 56 4.15 -3.52 7.46
N LEU A 57 3.57 -2.45 6.91
CA LEU A 57 4.26 -1.31 6.32
C LEU A 57 4.60 -0.22 7.36
N SER A 58 4.18 -0.38 8.62
CA SER A 58 4.31 0.64 9.66
C SER A 58 5.70 0.78 10.31
N SER A 59 6.69 -0.04 9.96
CA SER A 59 7.90 -0.17 10.79
C SER A 59 9.21 -0.55 10.06
N ARG A 60 9.34 -0.33 8.75
CA ARG A 60 10.66 -0.43 8.13
C ARG A 60 10.97 0.79 7.29
N LYS A 61 12.19 1.31 7.51
CA LYS A 61 12.92 2.25 6.65
C LYS A 61 12.51 2.06 5.18
N PRO A 62 12.39 3.15 4.39
CA PRO A 62 12.15 3.01 2.96
C PRO A 62 13.23 2.08 2.42
N ALA A 63 12.82 0.89 1.99
CA ALA A 63 13.73 -0.07 1.39
C ALA A 63 14.28 0.60 0.12
N GLU A 64 15.55 0.96 0.21
CA GLU A 64 16.45 1.31 -0.88
C GLU A 64 16.65 0.08 -1.77
N ASP A 65 15.62 -0.39 -2.46
CA ASP A 65 15.79 -1.48 -3.43
C ASP A 65 14.77 -1.31 -4.57
N ALA A 66 15.30 -1.00 -5.76
CA ALA A 66 14.76 -1.17 -7.12
C ALA A 66 15.15 0.01 -8.01
N ASP A 67 16.45 0.17 -8.22
CA ASP A 67 17.06 0.68 -9.44
C ASP A 67 18.35 -0.13 -9.63
N GLU A 68 18.21 -1.29 -10.29
CA GLU A 68 19.25 -1.94 -11.09
C GLU A 68 18.57 -2.60 -12.30
#